data_AF-A0A811NP25-F1
#
_entry.id   AF-A0A811NP25-F1
#
_cell.length_a   1.000
_cell.length_b   1.000
_cell.length_c   1.000
_cell.angle_alpha   90.00
_cell.angle_beta   90.00
_cell.angle_gamma   90.00
#
_symmetry.space_group_name_H-M   'P 1'
#
loop_
_entity.id
_entity.type
_entity.pdbx_description
1 polymer ?
#
loop_
_entity_poly.entity_id
_entity_poly.type
_entity_poly.pdbx_seq_one_letter_code
_entity_poly.pdbx_strand_id
1 'polypeptide(L)'
;MFLGAVNTEGEIKRKEYIAEKLISVIEIVGPKNVVQVIIDNAANCKGVGLIIEQKYDHIFWTPCAVHTLNSALKNICDAKDNDAENAGLMWIKDTVDAAFMIKNYIMNHGMRLSMFNEFSKLKFLAIADTRFASHIIMLKRFLVLKESLVLMVVSDKWSTYREDDVDKARSVKDKQLDDFWWDNVKYIVDFTEPIYSMLRAADTDQPCLLLIYEMWDNMIEKVKDRIYRHARKQPD
;
A
#
# COMPACT_ATOMS: atom_id res chain seq x y z
N MET A 1 12.71 -5.49 -23.93
CA MET A 1 12.20 -6.48 -24.91
C MET A 1 11.10 -7.26 -24.24
N PHE A 2 9.92 -7.35 -24.86
CA PHE A 2 8.80 -8.13 -24.36
C PHE A 2 8.75 -9.47 -25.13
N LEU A 3 8.72 -10.61 -24.41
CA LEU A 3 8.79 -11.94 -25.04
C LEU A 3 7.41 -12.57 -25.29
N GLY A 4 6.40 -12.21 -24.50
CA GLY A 4 5.04 -12.72 -24.67
C GLY A 4 4.15 -12.53 -23.46
N ALA A 5 2.84 -12.72 -23.66
CA ALA A 5 1.84 -12.83 -22.61
C ALA A 5 1.01 -14.08 -22.86
N VAL A 6 0.64 -14.77 -21.78
CA VAL A 6 -0.17 -15.98 -21.83
C VAL A 6 -1.48 -15.68 -21.13
N ASN A 7 -2.61 -15.91 -21.81
CA ASN A 7 -3.89 -15.92 -21.14
C ASN A 7 -3.99 -17.21 -20.29
N THR A 8 -4.17 -17.04 -18.99
CA THR A 8 -4.32 -18.14 -18.03
C THR A 8 -5.74 -18.22 -17.46
N GLU A 9 -6.74 -17.66 -18.15
CA GLU A 9 -8.14 -17.71 -17.74
C GLU A 9 -8.64 -19.16 -17.74
N GLY A 10 -9.36 -19.55 -16.69
CA GLY A 10 -9.82 -20.94 -16.49
C GLY A 10 -8.75 -21.90 -15.95
N GLU A 11 -7.48 -21.47 -15.86
CA GLU A 11 -6.39 -22.31 -15.39
C GLU A 11 -6.11 -22.15 -13.89
N ILE A 12 -5.80 -23.26 -13.21
CA ILE A 12 -5.32 -23.21 -11.83
C ILE A 12 -3.83 -22.87 -11.85
N LYS A 13 -3.48 -21.69 -11.33
CA LYS A 13 -2.11 -21.15 -11.25
C LYS A 13 -1.21 -21.87 -10.23
N ARG A 14 -1.09 -23.19 -10.37
CA ARG A 14 -0.15 -24.01 -9.60
C ARG A 14 1.29 -23.67 -9.98
N LYS A 15 2.22 -23.95 -9.08
CA LYS A 15 3.65 -23.67 -9.30
C LYS A 15 4.19 -24.41 -10.53
N GLU A 16 3.74 -25.63 -10.78
CA GLU A 16 4.17 -26.44 -11.92
C GLU A 16 3.73 -25.81 -13.24
N TYR A 17 2.48 -25.33 -13.32
CA TYR A 17 1.95 -24.66 -14.49
C TYR A 17 2.73 -23.39 -14.82
N ILE A 18 2.98 -22.54 -13.82
CA ILE A 18 3.74 -21.30 -14.01
C ILE A 18 5.19 -21.61 -14.41
N ALA A 19 5.82 -22.60 -13.75
CA ALA A 19 7.18 -23.01 -14.05
C ALA A 19 7.31 -23.53 -15.49
N GLU A 20 6.36 -24.32 -15.98
CA GLU A 20 6.33 -24.79 -17.37
C GLU A 20 6.37 -23.63 -18.36
N LYS A 21 5.58 -22.58 -18.12
CA LYS A 21 5.55 -21.39 -19.00
C LYS A 21 6.82 -20.56 -18.92
N LEU A 22 7.45 -20.44 -17.76
CA LEU A 22 8.73 -19.73 -17.64
C LEU A 22 9.88 -20.53 -18.25
N ILE A 23 9.89 -21.84 -18.05
CA ILE A 23 10.85 -22.76 -18.65
C ILE A 23 10.79 -22.66 -20.17
N SER A 24 9.60 -22.67 -20.79
CA SER A 24 9.50 -22.56 -22.25
C SER A 24 10.10 -21.25 -22.76
N VAL A 25 9.93 -20.14 -22.04
CA VAL A 25 10.58 -18.87 -22.37
C VAL A 25 12.10 -18.94 -22.19
N ILE A 26 12.60 -19.55 -21.12
CA ILE A 26 14.05 -19.74 -20.90
C ILE A 26 14.66 -20.57 -22.04
N GLU A 27 13.99 -21.62 -22.49
CA GLU A 27 14.47 -22.44 -23.63
C GLU A 27 14.48 -21.64 -24.94
N ILE A 28 13.50 -20.76 -25.18
CA ILE A 28 13.46 -19.88 -26.37
C ILE A 28 14.61 -18.88 -26.36
N VAL A 29 14.89 -18.26 -25.21
CA VAL A 29 16.01 -17.31 -25.05
C VAL A 29 17.36 -18.06 -25.06
N GLY A 30 17.36 -19.32 -24.67
CA GLY A 30 18.52 -20.16 -24.42
C GLY A 30 18.96 -20.01 -22.96
N PRO A 31 19.05 -21.10 -22.17
CA PRO A 31 19.35 -21.04 -20.74
C PRO A 31 20.63 -20.26 -20.40
N LYS A 32 21.68 -20.42 -21.22
CA LYS A 32 22.97 -19.73 -21.05
C LYS A 32 22.89 -18.20 -21.14
N ASN A 33 21.82 -17.67 -21.73
CA ASN A 33 21.57 -16.24 -21.88
C ASN A 33 20.71 -15.67 -20.75
N VAL A 34 20.27 -16.50 -19.81
CA VAL A 34 19.44 -16.13 -18.66
C VAL A 34 20.28 -16.30 -17.40
N VAL A 35 20.30 -15.27 -16.56
CA VAL A 35 21.03 -15.31 -15.27
C VAL A 35 20.09 -15.31 -14.07
N GLN A 36 18.90 -14.73 -14.22
CA GLN A 36 18.00 -14.47 -13.10
C GLN A 36 16.55 -14.51 -13.56
N VAL A 37 15.69 -15.04 -12.68
CA VAL A 37 14.23 -14.94 -12.82
C VAL A 37 13.66 -14.16 -11.64
N ILE A 38 12.92 -13.10 -11.96
CA ILE A 38 12.25 -12.24 -10.97
C ILE A 38 10.74 -12.44 -11.09
N ILE A 39 10.12 -12.97 -10.05
CA ILE A 39 8.66 -13.17 -9.96
C ILE A 39 8.16 -12.69 -8.59
N ASP A 40 6.85 -12.64 -8.38
CA ASP A 40 6.29 -12.19 -7.11
C ASP A 40 6.72 -13.07 -5.91
N ASN A 41 6.43 -12.60 -4.70
CA ASN A 41 6.82 -13.28 -3.46
C ASN A 41 5.75 -14.25 -2.93
N ALA A 42 4.70 -14.55 -3.71
CA ALA A 42 3.65 -15.46 -3.29
C ALA A 42 4.17 -16.90 -3.17
N ALA A 43 3.49 -17.72 -2.37
CA ALA A 43 3.96 -19.08 -2.05
C ALA A 43 4.10 -19.97 -3.29
N ASN A 44 3.21 -19.83 -4.27
CA ASN A 44 3.31 -20.52 -5.56
C ASN A 44 4.56 -20.07 -6.34
N CYS A 45 4.87 -18.77 -6.36
CA CYS A 45 6.05 -18.24 -7.03
C CYS A 45 7.37 -18.65 -6.37
N LYS A 46 7.42 -18.77 -5.03
CA LYS A 46 8.56 -19.42 -4.37
C LYS A 46 8.79 -20.85 -4.88
N GLY A 47 7.71 -21.61 -5.03
CA GLY A 47 7.76 -22.95 -5.59
C GLY A 47 8.25 -22.98 -7.05
N VAL A 48 7.86 -22.00 -7.85
CA VAL A 48 8.35 -21.82 -9.23
C VAL A 48 9.84 -21.55 -9.26
N GLY A 49 10.32 -20.64 -8.41
CA GLY A 49 11.75 -20.31 -8.28
C GLY A 49 12.59 -21.55 -8.00
N LEU A 50 12.16 -22.36 -7.02
CA LEU A 50 12.83 -23.63 -6.68
C LEU A 50 12.88 -24.61 -7.86
N ILE A 51 11.80 -24.73 -8.64
CA ILE A 51 11.77 -25.61 -9.83
C ILE A 51 12.80 -25.14 -10.88
N ILE A 52 12.91 -23.82 -11.08
CA ILE A 52 13.85 -23.24 -12.04
C ILE A 52 15.29 -23.44 -11.58
N GLU A 53 15.60 -23.15 -10.31
CA GLU A 53 16.93 -23.34 -9.72
C GLU A 53 17.37 -24.81 -9.71
N GLN A 54 16.43 -25.75 -9.53
CA GLN A 54 16.71 -27.18 -9.64
C GLN A 54 16.99 -27.61 -11.08
N LYS A 55 16.36 -26.97 -12.07
CA LYS A 55 16.54 -27.31 -13.48
C LYS A 55 17.78 -26.66 -14.08
N TYR A 56 18.12 -25.45 -13.66
CA TYR A 56 19.24 -24.67 -14.18
C TYR A 56 20.08 -24.14 -13.02
N ASP A 57 21.20 -24.79 -12.76
CA ASP A 57 22.15 -24.50 -11.68
C ASP A 57 22.71 -23.06 -11.67
N HIS A 58 22.77 -22.40 -12.82
CA HIS A 58 23.29 -21.05 -13.00
C HIS A 58 22.22 -19.96 -12.99
N ILE A 59 20.92 -20.31 -12.99
CA ILE A 59 19.82 -19.36 -12.96
C ILE A 59 19.29 -19.28 -11.54
N PHE A 60 19.39 -18.12 -10.91
CA PHE A 60 18.85 -17.92 -9.57
C PHE A 60 17.50 -17.19 -9.61
N TRP A 61 16.66 -17.49 -8.62
CA TRP A 61 15.39 -16.81 -8.43
C TRP A 61 15.52 -15.69 -7.40
N THR A 62 14.81 -14.60 -7.63
CA THR A 62 14.63 -13.55 -6.61
C THR A 62 13.19 -13.04 -6.58
N PRO A 63 12.68 -12.67 -5.39
CA PRO A 63 11.38 -12.04 -5.28
C PRO A 63 11.40 -10.62 -5.85
N CYS A 64 10.30 -10.22 -6.46
CA CYS A 64 10.12 -8.87 -6.96
C CYS A 64 10.16 -7.84 -5.81
N ALA A 65 11.06 -6.85 -5.94
CA ALA A 65 11.23 -5.79 -4.94
C ALA A 65 9.95 -4.94 -4.79
N VAL A 66 9.31 -4.56 -5.89
CA VAL A 66 8.04 -3.79 -5.89
C VAL A 66 6.95 -4.53 -5.13
N HIS A 67 6.78 -5.82 -5.42
CA HIS A 67 5.79 -6.65 -4.73
C HIS A 67 6.12 -6.77 -3.23
N THR A 68 7.40 -6.98 -2.90
CA THR A 68 7.87 -7.09 -1.51
C THR A 68 7.61 -5.81 -0.72
N LEU A 69 7.95 -4.64 -1.27
CA LEU A 69 7.70 -3.34 -0.63
C LEU A 69 6.21 -3.07 -0.46
N ASN A 70 5.40 -3.44 -1.45
CA ASN A 70 3.95 -3.32 -1.34
C ASN A 70 3.37 -4.19 -0.21
N SER A 71 3.81 -5.45 -0.12
CA SER A 71 3.41 -6.34 0.97
C SER A 71 3.85 -5.82 2.32
N ALA A 72 5.05 -5.26 2.44
CA ALA A 72 5.52 -4.62 3.67
C ALA A 72 4.60 -3.46 4.10
N LEU A 73 4.26 -2.56 3.17
CA LEU A 73 3.31 -1.46 3.46
C LEU A 73 1.92 -1.96 3.86
N LYS A 74 1.44 -3.03 3.22
CA LYS A 74 0.15 -3.64 3.58
C LYS A 74 0.21 -4.20 5.01
N ASN A 75 1.25 -4.97 5.34
CA ASN A 75 1.39 -5.57 6.66
C ASN A 75 1.51 -4.50 7.77
N ILE A 76 2.19 -3.38 7.50
CA ILE A 76 2.26 -2.25 8.44
C ILE A 76 0.87 -1.66 8.71
N CYS A 77 -0.01 -1.60 7.70
CA CYS A 77 -1.34 -0.99 7.80
C CYS A 77 -2.45 -1.96 8.25
N ASP A 78 -2.21 -3.27 8.21
CA ASP A 78 -3.20 -4.34 8.42
C ASP A 78 -2.69 -5.34 9.48
N ALA A 79 -2.23 -4.80 10.62
CA ALA A 79 -1.76 -5.58 11.75
C ALA A 79 -2.89 -6.44 12.34
N LYS A 80 -2.61 -7.70 12.68
CA LYS A 80 -3.63 -8.62 13.21
C LYS A 80 -3.56 -8.73 14.74
N ASP A 81 -4.72 -8.82 15.39
CA ASP A 81 -4.84 -8.92 16.85
C ASP A 81 -4.07 -10.12 17.45
N ASN A 82 -3.95 -11.21 16.69
CA ASN A 82 -3.33 -12.46 17.14
C ASN A 82 -1.84 -12.56 16.81
N ASP A 83 -1.24 -11.47 16.34
CA ASP A 83 0.15 -11.44 15.92
C ASP A 83 0.96 -10.60 16.93
N ALA A 84 1.60 -11.30 17.88
CA ALA A 84 2.40 -10.68 18.92
C ALA A 84 3.55 -9.82 18.38
N GLU A 85 4.05 -10.14 17.17
CA GLU A 85 5.10 -9.35 16.51
C GLU A 85 4.56 -8.01 15.97
N ASN A 86 3.27 -7.96 15.61
CA ASN A 86 2.62 -6.79 15.04
C ASN A 86 1.72 -6.02 16.01
N ALA A 87 1.61 -6.45 17.27
CA ALA A 87 0.79 -5.77 18.29
C ALA A 87 1.16 -4.27 18.45
N GLY A 88 2.45 -3.92 18.31
CA GLY A 88 2.92 -2.53 18.35
C GLY A 88 2.47 -1.65 17.18
N LEU A 89 1.84 -2.23 16.15
CA LEU A 89 1.33 -1.54 14.96
C LEU A 89 -0.19 -1.35 14.98
N MET A 90 -0.89 -1.78 16.04
CA MET A 90 -2.37 -1.72 16.07
C MET A 90 -2.91 -0.30 15.90
N TRP A 91 -2.24 0.69 16.51
CA TRP A 91 -2.62 2.10 16.36
C TRP A 91 -2.57 2.58 14.89
N ILE A 92 -1.69 2.00 14.06
CA ILE A 92 -1.61 2.31 12.62
C ILE A 92 -2.86 1.77 11.94
N LYS A 93 -3.21 0.51 12.21
CA LYS A 93 -4.40 -0.11 11.67
C LYS A 93 -5.65 0.66 12.08
N ASP A 94 -5.81 1.01 13.36
CA ASP A 94 -6.95 1.79 13.85
C ASP A 94 -7.04 3.15 13.15
N THR A 95 -5.89 3.79 12.92
CA THR A 95 -5.82 5.07 12.20
C THR A 95 -6.25 4.91 10.74
N VAL A 96 -5.78 3.86 10.07
CA VAL A 96 -6.13 3.52 8.68
C VAL A 96 -7.62 3.19 8.58
N ASP A 97 -8.14 2.30 9.43
CA ASP A 97 -9.54 1.88 9.45
C ASP A 97 -10.47 3.06 9.68
N ALA A 98 -10.13 3.98 10.60
CA ALA A 98 -10.87 5.22 10.81
C ALA A 98 -10.92 6.08 9.54
N ALA A 99 -9.81 6.22 8.80
CA ALA A 99 -9.79 6.95 7.55
C ALA A 99 -10.69 6.30 6.49
N PHE A 100 -10.65 4.97 6.34
CA PHE A 100 -11.53 4.25 5.41
C PHE A 100 -13.00 4.33 5.82
N MET A 101 -13.30 4.28 7.12
CA MET A 101 -14.65 4.48 7.66
C MET A 101 -15.19 5.87 7.29
N ILE A 102 -14.41 6.93 7.51
CA ILE A 102 -14.78 8.31 7.13
C ILE A 102 -15.01 8.43 5.62
N LYS A 103 -14.08 7.90 4.81
CA LYS A 103 -14.20 7.91 3.34
C LYS A 103 -15.49 7.23 2.89
N ASN A 104 -15.77 6.03 3.39
CA ASN A 104 -16.96 5.27 3.02
C ASN A 104 -18.24 5.97 3.52
N TYR A 105 -18.21 6.54 4.72
CA TYR A 105 -19.33 7.28 5.30
C TYR A 105 -19.74 8.46 4.41
N ILE A 106 -18.78 9.17 3.82
CA ILE A 106 -19.01 10.30 2.91
C ILE A 106 -19.41 9.82 1.51
N MET A 107 -18.66 8.87 0.93
CA MET A 107 -18.79 8.48 -0.47
C MET A 107 -20.03 7.64 -0.77
N ASN A 108 -20.51 6.85 0.21
CA ASN A 108 -21.62 5.92 -0.03
C ASN A 108 -23.00 6.58 0.03
N HIS A 109 -23.09 7.86 0.44
CA HIS A 109 -24.36 8.58 0.53
C HIS A 109 -24.35 9.86 -0.30
N GLY A 110 -25.26 9.96 -1.28
CA GLY A 110 -25.29 11.07 -2.24
C GLY A 110 -25.33 12.46 -1.60
N MET A 111 -26.11 12.64 -0.53
CA MET A 111 -26.17 13.92 0.20
C MET A 111 -24.86 14.29 0.90
N ARG A 112 -24.17 13.31 1.51
CA ARG A 112 -22.89 13.54 2.20
C ARG A 112 -21.79 13.84 1.21
N LEU A 113 -21.77 13.12 0.09
CA LEU A 113 -20.88 13.39 -1.03
C LEU A 113 -21.13 14.78 -1.62
N SER A 114 -22.39 15.16 -1.82
CA SER A 114 -22.75 16.49 -2.31
C SER A 114 -22.25 17.58 -1.37
N MET A 115 -22.49 17.43 -0.06
CA MET A 115 -22.00 18.34 0.96
C MET A 115 -20.47 18.45 0.97
N PHE A 116 -19.75 17.33 0.91
CA PHE A 116 -18.28 17.32 0.80
C PHE A 116 -17.79 18.10 -0.44
N ASN A 117 -18.49 17.98 -1.56
CA ASN A 117 -18.12 18.65 -2.81
C ASN A 117 -18.29 20.18 -2.76
N GLU A 118 -19.08 20.71 -1.83
CA GLU A 118 -19.17 22.16 -1.60
C GLU A 118 -17.90 22.70 -0.93
N PHE A 119 -17.28 21.91 -0.05
CA PHE A 119 -16.07 22.29 0.68
C PHE A 119 -14.77 21.89 -0.02
N SER A 120 -14.83 20.99 -1.00
CA SER A 120 -13.65 20.48 -1.71
C SER A 120 -13.87 20.35 -3.21
N LYS A 121 -12.96 20.95 -3.99
CA LYS A 121 -12.80 20.67 -5.43
C LYS A 121 -12.11 19.32 -5.69
N LEU A 122 -11.44 18.78 -4.69
CA LEU A 122 -10.73 17.50 -4.73
C LEU A 122 -11.65 16.36 -4.28
N LYS A 123 -11.54 15.21 -4.95
CA LYS A 123 -12.31 14.00 -4.62
C LYS A 123 -11.49 12.98 -3.83
N PHE A 124 -12.14 12.08 -3.10
CA PHE A 124 -11.47 10.86 -2.67
C PHE A 124 -11.02 10.05 -3.88
N LEU A 125 -9.91 9.33 -3.73
CA LEU A 125 -9.40 8.48 -4.80
C LEU A 125 -10.20 7.18 -4.86
N ALA A 126 -10.65 6.81 -6.06
CA ALA A 126 -11.08 5.46 -6.36
C ALA A 126 -9.84 4.58 -6.54
N ILE A 127 -9.19 4.24 -5.42
CA ILE A 127 -8.04 3.33 -5.42
C ILE A 127 -8.60 1.92 -5.47
N ALA A 128 -8.27 1.17 -6.52
CA ALA A 128 -8.53 -0.26 -6.54
C ALA A 128 -7.63 -0.95 -5.50
N ASP A 129 -8.14 -1.94 -4.76
CA ASP A 129 -7.38 -2.72 -3.77
C ASP A 129 -6.11 -3.37 -4.35
N THR A 130 -6.06 -3.49 -5.68
CA THR A 130 -4.96 -4.05 -6.46
C THR A 130 -3.81 -3.07 -6.74
N ARG A 131 -3.96 -1.77 -6.46
CA ARG A 131 -2.90 -0.76 -6.69
C ARG A 131 -2.01 -0.63 -5.47
N PHE A 132 -0.69 -0.60 -5.72
CA PHE A 132 0.33 -0.55 -4.69
C PHE A 132 0.10 0.57 -3.65
N ALA A 133 0.41 0.28 -2.38
CA ALA A 133 0.39 1.25 -1.28
C ALA A 133 -0.95 2.01 -1.12
N SER A 134 -2.09 1.36 -1.43
CA SER A 134 -3.42 1.98 -1.44
C SER A 134 -3.76 2.71 -0.13
N HIS A 135 -3.48 2.10 1.03
CA HIS A 135 -3.68 2.70 2.35
C HIS A 135 -2.89 4.00 2.52
N ILE A 136 -1.59 3.99 2.19
CA ILE A 136 -0.72 5.16 2.34
C ILE A 136 -1.13 6.29 1.39
N ILE A 137 -1.47 5.96 0.14
CA ILE A 137 -1.97 6.95 -0.82
C ILE A 137 -3.28 7.57 -0.32
N MET A 138 -4.17 6.77 0.28
CA MET A 138 -5.40 7.27 0.88
C MET A 138 -5.11 8.22 2.05
N LEU A 139 -4.24 7.84 2.99
CA LEU A 139 -3.85 8.71 4.11
C LEU A 139 -3.21 10.02 3.62
N LYS A 140 -2.33 9.97 2.63
CA LYS A 140 -1.75 11.16 1.98
C LYS A 140 -2.83 12.04 1.36
N ARG A 141 -3.86 11.44 0.75
CA ARG A 141 -5.03 12.17 0.25
C ARG A 141 -5.85 12.82 1.37
N PHE A 142 -6.02 12.13 2.50
CA PHE A 142 -6.70 12.66 3.67
C PHE A 142 -6.02 13.93 4.21
N LEU A 143 -4.70 13.95 4.30
CA LEU A 143 -3.96 15.14 4.75
C LEU A 143 -4.21 16.36 3.85
N VAL A 144 -4.28 16.15 2.53
CA VAL A 144 -4.62 17.22 1.57
C VAL A 144 -6.08 17.68 1.72
N LEU A 145 -6.97 16.78 2.14
CA LEU A 145 -8.40 17.06 2.34
C LEU A 145 -8.74 17.53 3.77
N LYS A 146 -7.76 17.62 4.69
CA LYS A 146 -8.00 17.90 6.13
C LYS A 146 -8.91 19.11 6.33
N GLU A 147 -8.56 20.25 5.73
CA GLU A 147 -9.31 21.49 5.89
C GLU A 147 -10.76 21.36 5.41
N SER A 148 -10.98 20.83 4.20
CA SER A 148 -12.32 20.62 3.66
C SER A 148 -13.15 19.65 4.50
N LEU A 149 -12.53 18.60 5.04
CA LEU A 149 -13.21 17.62 5.90
C LEU A 149 -13.62 18.24 7.23
N VAL A 150 -12.75 19.03 7.86
CA VAL A 150 -13.06 19.75 9.09
C VAL A 150 -14.18 20.75 8.86
N LEU A 151 -14.10 21.57 7.79
CA LEU A 151 -15.13 22.54 7.45
C LEU A 151 -16.51 21.90 7.20
N MET A 152 -16.52 20.72 6.58
CA MET A 152 -17.75 19.96 6.34
C MET A 152 -18.49 19.63 7.65
N VAL A 153 -17.81 19.11 8.68
CA VAL A 153 -18.46 18.65 9.93
C VAL A 153 -18.77 19.73 10.96
N VAL A 154 -18.21 20.92 10.77
CA VAL A 154 -18.59 22.11 11.55
C VAL A 154 -19.69 22.94 10.88
N SER A 155 -20.06 22.62 9.64
CA SER A 155 -21.11 23.34 8.90
C SER A 155 -22.52 23.13 9.46
N ASP A 156 -23.38 24.12 9.25
CA ASP A 156 -24.80 24.02 9.62
C ASP A 156 -25.50 22.87 8.87
N LYS A 157 -25.13 22.65 7.60
CA LYS A 157 -25.67 21.56 6.77
C LYS A 157 -25.42 20.18 7.39
N TRP A 158 -24.26 19.97 7.99
CA TRP A 158 -23.96 18.73 8.72
C TRP A 158 -24.84 18.57 9.96
N SER A 159 -25.16 19.66 10.65
CA SER A 159 -26.02 19.63 11.83
C SER A 159 -27.49 19.34 11.48
N THR A 160 -27.96 19.83 10.32
CA THR A 160 -29.31 19.56 9.81
C THR A 160 -29.46 18.15 9.23
N TYR A 161 -28.41 17.60 8.62
CA TYR A 161 -28.43 16.28 8.00
C TYR A 161 -27.98 15.18 8.98
N ARG A 162 -28.82 14.86 9.98
CA ARG A 162 -28.51 13.87 11.04
C ARG A 162 -29.41 12.62 11.07
N GLU A 163 -30.35 12.48 10.15
CA GLU A 163 -31.50 11.58 10.36
C GLU A 163 -31.21 10.07 10.21
N ASP A 164 -30.16 9.65 9.49
CA ASP A 164 -29.99 8.22 9.15
C ASP A 164 -28.99 7.44 10.03
N ASP A 165 -28.04 8.09 10.71
CA ASP A 165 -27.01 7.40 11.53
C ASP A 165 -26.26 8.36 12.48
N VAL A 166 -26.93 8.74 13.57
CA VAL A 166 -26.45 9.78 14.52
C VAL A 166 -25.12 9.37 15.18
N ASP A 167 -24.96 8.10 15.55
CA ASP A 167 -23.78 7.63 16.27
C ASP A 167 -22.55 7.59 15.35
N LYS A 168 -22.68 7.12 14.10
CA LYS A 168 -21.57 7.20 13.14
C LYS A 168 -21.26 8.64 12.74
N ALA A 169 -22.28 9.50 12.59
CA ALA A 169 -22.06 10.92 12.33
C ALA A 169 -21.24 11.57 13.45
N ARG A 170 -21.56 11.27 14.72
CA ARG A 170 -20.79 11.74 15.87
C ARG A 170 -19.36 11.22 15.84
N SER A 171 -19.17 9.91 15.64
CA SER A 171 -17.84 9.30 15.56
C SER A 171 -16.97 9.91 14.46
N VAL A 172 -17.52 10.14 13.26
CA VAL A 172 -16.81 10.81 12.16
C VAL A 172 -16.41 12.23 12.54
N LYS A 173 -17.34 13.00 13.13
CA LYS A 173 -17.07 14.37 13.55
C LYS A 173 -15.98 14.43 14.62
N ASP A 174 -16.10 13.62 15.66
CA ASP A 174 -15.14 13.56 16.76
C ASP A 174 -13.74 13.21 16.23
N LYS A 175 -13.66 12.24 15.33
CA LYS A 175 -12.39 11.82 14.71
C LYS A 175 -11.78 12.88 13.79
N GLN A 176 -12.58 13.64 13.06
CA GLN A 176 -12.09 14.72 12.21
C GLN A 176 -11.65 15.97 12.98
N LEU A 177 -12.14 16.16 14.21
CA LEU A 177 -11.72 17.23 15.11
C LEU A 177 -10.59 16.80 16.07
N ASP A 178 -10.18 15.54 16.02
CA ASP A 178 -9.12 14.95 16.84
C ASP A 178 -7.74 15.25 16.20
N ASP A 179 -7.04 16.25 16.75
CA ASP A 179 -5.70 16.64 16.27
C ASP A 179 -4.67 15.52 16.48
N PHE A 180 -4.80 14.71 17.54
CA PHE A 180 -3.90 13.58 17.77
C PHE A 180 -4.05 12.52 16.68
N TRP A 181 -5.28 12.24 16.23
CA TRP A 181 -5.50 11.37 15.09
C TRP A 181 -4.87 11.92 13.81
N TRP A 182 -4.99 13.22 13.53
CA TRP A 182 -4.34 13.83 12.37
C TRP A 182 -2.81 13.77 12.44
N ASP A 183 -2.24 13.92 13.64
CA ASP A 183 -0.79 13.76 13.86
C ASP A 183 -0.35 12.31 13.62
N ASN A 184 -1.16 11.32 14.01
CA ASN A 184 -0.91 9.91 13.68
C ASN A 184 -0.99 9.66 12.17
N VAL A 185 -2.01 10.18 11.48
CA VAL A 185 -2.12 10.08 10.01
C VAL A 185 -0.88 10.67 9.34
N LYS A 186 -0.46 11.87 9.79
CA LYS A 186 0.74 12.53 9.28
C LYS A 186 1.99 11.71 9.54
N TYR A 187 2.15 11.19 10.74
CA TYR A 187 3.31 10.40 11.11
C TYR A 187 3.41 9.12 10.25
N ILE A 188 2.29 8.42 10.04
CA ILE A 188 2.23 7.24 9.15
C ILE A 188 2.70 7.59 7.75
N VAL A 189 2.13 8.64 7.16
CA VAL A 189 2.53 9.11 5.81
C VAL A 189 4.00 9.49 5.78
N ASP A 190 4.49 10.17 6.81
CA ASP A 190 5.88 10.59 6.90
C ASP A 190 6.81 9.38 6.93
N PHE A 191 6.72 8.46 7.89
CA PHE A 191 7.71 7.37 7.96
C PHE A 191 7.60 6.37 6.80
N THR A 192 6.43 6.24 6.15
CA THR A 192 6.24 5.33 5.00
C THR A 192 6.61 5.95 3.64
N GLU A 193 6.75 7.27 3.53
CA GLU A 193 7.10 7.94 2.27
C GLU A 193 8.40 7.43 1.62
N PRO A 194 9.51 7.11 2.35
CA PRO A 194 10.70 6.54 1.72
C PRO A 194 10.43 5.18 1.06
N ILE A 195 9.61 4.33 1.71
CA ILE A 195 9.19 3.02 1.18
C ILE A 195 8.36 3.23 -0.09
N TYR A 196 7.38 4.14 -0.04
CA TYR A 196 6.55 4.50 -1.18
C TYR A 196 7.38 5.07 -2.35
N SER A 197 8.35 5.92 -2.04
CA SER A 197 9.23 6.54 -3.05
C SER A 197 10.09 5.49 -3.76
N MET A 198 10.67 4.56 -3.01
CA MET A 198 11.42 3.43 -3.57
C MET A 198 10.54 2.56 -4.45
N LEU A 199 9.33 2.23 -3.98
CA LEU A 199 8.35 1.46 -4.74
C LEU A 199 8.06 2.13 -6.09
N ARG A 200 7.77 3.44 -6.10
CA ARG A 200 7.48 4.19 -7.34
C ARG A 200 8.67 4.30 -8.29
N ALA A 201 9.89 4.35 -7.76
CA ALA A 201 11.10 4.37 -8.57
C ALA A 201 11.42 3.00 -9.19
N ALA A 202 11.13 1.91 -8.48
CA ALA A 202 11.32 0.55 -8.98
C ALA A 202 10.19 0.09 -9.92
N ASP A 203 8.98 0.64 -9.78
CA ASP A 203 7.81 0.36 -10.61
C ASP A 203 7.79 1.23 -11.89
N THR A 204 8.87 1.17 -12.67
CA THR A 204 8.99 1.85 -13.97
C THR A 204 9.57 0.91 -15.02
N ASP A 205 9.38 1.23 -16.30
CA ASP A 205 9.96 0.47 -17.42
C ASP A 205 11.47 0.71 -17.60
N GLN A 206 12.11 1.47 -16.71
CA GLN A 206 13.54 1.78 -16.79
C GLN A 206 14.39 0.71 -16.09
N PRO A 207 15.59 0.39 -16.62
CA PRO A 207 16.51 -0.52 -15.95
C PRO A 207 16.91 0.02 -14.57
N CYS A 208 16.38 -0.60 -13.51
CA CYS A 208 16.62 -0.17 -12.12
C CYS A 208 17.30 -1.23 -11.26
N LEU A 209 17.50 -2.46 -11.76
CA LEU A 209 18.02 -3.59 -10.98
C LEU A 209 19.34 -3.27 -10.27
N LEU A 210 20.27 -2.60 -10.96
CA LEU A 210 21.58 -2.22 -10.41
C LEU A 210 21.50 -1.21 -9.26
N LEU A 211 20.38 -0.48 -9.14
CA LEU A 211 20.15 0.53 -8.12
C LEU A 211 19.39 -0.02 -6.89
N ILE A 212 18.80 -1.22 -6.99
CA ILE A 212 17.88 -1.72 -5.96
C ILE A 212 18.54 -1.81 -4.58
N TYR A 213 19.80 -2.25 -4.51
CA TYR A 213 20.53 -2.35 -3.23
C TYR A 213 20.77 -0.97 -2.60
N GLU A 214 21.28 -0.01 -3.37
CA GLU A 214 21.49 1.36 -2.89
C GLU A 214 20.17 2.03 -2.48
N MET A 215 19.12 1.84 -3.28
CA MET A 215 17.78 2.33 -2.97
C MET A 215 17.25 1.75 -1.65
N TRP A 216 17.54 0.48 -1.38
CA TRP A 216 17.13 -0.21 -0.16
C TRP A 216 17.80 0.37 1.08
N ASP A 217 19.12 0.53 1.04
CA ASP A 217 19.90 1.09 2.15
C ASP A 217 19.47 2.52 2.46
N ASN A 218 19.36 3.36 1.42
CA ASN A 218 18.92 4.75 1.54
C ASN A 218 17.48 4.86 2.07
N MET A 219 16.59 3.98 1.61
CA MET A 219 15.21 3.90 2.11
C MET A 219 15.18 3.57 3.60
N ILE A 220 15.93 2.55 4.05
CA ILE A 220 15.99 2.16 5.47
C ILE A 220 16.53 3.30 6.33
N GLU A 221 17.60 3.96 5.92
CA GLU A 221 18.16 5.10 6.65
C GLU A 221 17.14 6.23 6.82
N LYS A 222 16.42 6.58 5.74
CA LYS A 222 15.38 7.60 5.78
C LYS A 222 14.20 7.21 6.68
N VAL A 223 13.80 5.94 6.69
CA VAL A 223 12.74 5.45 7.60
C VAL A 223 13.20 5.58 9.05
N LYS A 224 14.40 5.09 9.37
CA LYS A 224 14.99 5.17 10.72
C LYS A 224 15.09 6.60 11.22
N ASP A 225 15.57 7.51 10.38
CA ASP A 225 15.68 8.93 10.70
C ASP A 225 14.31 9.57 11.00
N ARG A 226 13.27 9.27 10.22
CA ARG A 226 11.92 9.79 10.47
C ARG A 226 11.33 9.27 11.78
N ILE A 227 11.49 7.98 12.07
CA ILE A 227 11.06 7.37 13.34
C ILE A 227 11.80 8.01 14.52
N TYR A 228 13.12 8.16 14.41
CA TYR A 228 13.96 8.74 15.47
C TYR A 228 13.60 10.19 15.79
N ARG A 229 13.34 11.00 14.77
CA ARG A 229 12.90 12.40 14.93
C ARG A 229 11.53 12.50 15.58
N HIS A 230 10.63 11.56 15.33
CA HIS A 230 9.31 11.54 15.97
C HIS A 230 9.43 11.16 17.45
N ALA A 231 10.20 10.13 17.76
CA ALA A 231 10.43 9.68 19.14
C ALA A 231 11.01 10.80 20.03
N ARG A 232 11.95 11.61 19.51
CA ARG A 232 12.51 12.77 20.24
C ARG A 232 11.55 13.93 20.48
N LYS A 233 10.41 13.98 19.79
CA LYS A 233 9.42 15.06 19.91
C LYS A 233 8.31 14.75 20.91
N GLN A 234 8.17 13.50 21.34
CA GLN A 234 7.23 13.15 22.41
C GLN A 234 7.92 13.44 23.75
N PRO A 235 7.42 14.37 24.58
CA PRO A 235 7.88 14.50 25.96
C PRO A 235 7.46 13.25 26.75
N ASP A 236 8.37 12.74 27.59
CA ASP A 236 8.14 11.62 28.52
C ASP A 236 6.89 11.82 29.40
#